data_AF-A0A2G6FIM1-F1
#
_entry.id   AF-A0A2G6FIM1-F1
#
_cell.length_a   1.000
_cell.length_b   1.000
_cell.length_c   1.000
_cell.angle_alpha   90.00
_cell.angle_beta   90.00
_cell.angle_gamma   90.00
#
_symmetry.space_group_name_H-M   'P 1'
#
loop_
_entity.id
_entity.type
_entity.pdbx_description
1 polymer ?
#
loop_
_entity_poly.entity_id
_entity_poly.type
_entity_poly.pdbx_seq_one_letter_code
_entity_poly.pdbx_strand_id
1 'polypeptide(L)'
;RLNATLPRGLQVQRIERSAKLPQKMIVDYQATLPAAITPSQRQEIADFLAAKNVILHKIRKKKSREIDIRPLITEIKIESHNILLLQMRSETTLPGAKPIEVLEAVLKLGGEESQQIRILKKGWHAL
;
A
#
# COMPACT_ATOMS: atom_id res chain seq x y z
N ARG A 1 -4.16 -14.51 -33.07
CA ARG A 1 -2.85 -14.25 -33.71
C ARG A 1 -2.17 -13.06 -33.01
N LEU A 2 -1.56 -13.27 -31.84
CA LEU A 2 -0.98 -12.18 -31.03
C LEU A 2 0.29 -11.56 -31.64
N ASN A 3 1.20 -12.39 -32.17
CA ASN A 3 2.42 -11.89 -32.81
C ASN A 3 2.16 -11.05 -34.08
N ALA A 4 1.00 -11.24 -34.73
CA ALA A 4 0.66 -10.49 -35.96
C ALA A 4 0.26 -9.03 -35.69
N THR A 5 0.01 -8.67 -34.43
CA THR A 5 -0.33 -7.30 -34.02
C THR A 5 0.83 -6.59 -33.30
N LEU A 6 1.99 -7.24 -33.18
CA LEU A 6 3.14 -6.67 -32.47
C LEU A 6 4.07 -5.92 -33.43
N PRO A 7 4.68 -4.81 -32.98
CA PRO A 7 5.74 -4.14 -33.71
C PRO A 7 6.90 -5.08 -34.06
N ARG A 8 7.63 -4.75 -35.13
CA ARG A 8 8.88 -5.45 -35.47
C ARG A 8 9.84 -5.41 -34.28
N GLY A 9 10.45 -6.55 -33.96
CA GLY A 9 11.37 -6.72 -32.84
C GLY A 9 10.73 -7.22 -31.54
N LEU A 10 9.40 -7.36 -31.48
CA LEU A 10 8.70 -7.97 -30.35
C LEU A 10 8.06 -9.31 -30.75
N GLN A 11 8.31 -10.34 -29.94
CA GLN A 11 7.76 -11.66 -30.14
C GLN A 11 7.28 -12.24 -28.80
N VAL A 12 6.04 -12.70 -28.77
CA VAL A 12 5.53 -13.52 -27.67
C VAL A 12 6.27 -14.86 -27.69
N GLN A 13 7.08 -15.10 -26.67
CA GLN A 13 7.80 -16.37 -26.51
C GLN A 13 6.98 -17.44 -25.80
N ARG A 14 6.13 -17.06 -24.84
CA ARG A 14 5.32 -17.99 -24.04
C ARG A 14 4.02 -17.34 -23.62
N ILE A 15 2.94 -18.10 -23.60
CA ILE A 15 1.67 -17.73 -22.99
C ILE A 15 1.30 -18.84 -22.03
N GLU A 16 1.07 -18.48 -20.77
CA GLU A 16 0.65 -19.43 -19.76
C GLU A 16 -0.60 -18.91 -19.07
N ARG A 17 -1.44 -19.85 -18.62
CA ARG A 17 -2.48 -19.51 -17.66
C ARG A 17 -1.80 -19.32 -16.31
N SER A 18 -1.86 -18.10 -15.79
CA SER A 18 -1.51 -17.89 -14.38
C SER A 18 -2.52 -18.62 -13.50
N ALA A 19 -2.05 -19.12 -12.35
CA ALA A 19 -2.96 -19.55 -11.29
C ALA A 19 -3.88 -18.38 -10.92
N LYS A 20 -5.14 -18.68 -10.55
CA LYS A 20 -6.04 -17.64 -10.06
C LYS A 20 -5.38 -16.97 -8.86
N LEU A 21 -5.20 -15.65 -8.93
CA LEU A 21 -4.76 -14.88 -7.77
C LEU A 21 -5.78 -15.08 -6.64
N PRO A 22 -5.31 -15.22 -5.39
CA PRO A 22 -6.21 -15.34 -4.26
C PRO A 22 -7.05 -14.07 -4.12
N GLN A 23 -8.32 -14.23 -3.75
CA GLN A 23 -9.23 -13.09 -3.58
C GLN A 23 -8.89 -12.24 -2.35
N LYS A 24 -8.24 -12.87 -1.36
CA LYS A 24 -7.77 -12.29 -0.09
C LYS A 24 -6.28 -12.57 0.05
N MET A 25 -5.50 -11.54 0.34
CA MET A 25 -4.05 -11.67 0.52
C MET A 25 -3.53 -10.63 1.51
N ILE A 26 -2.38 -10.92 2.12
CA ILE A 26 -1.54 -9.91 2.74
C ILE A 26 -0.46 -9.52 1.75
N VAL A 27 -0.21 -8.21 1.68
CA VAL A 27 0.82 -7.63 0.83
C VAL A 27 1.85 -6.95 1.71
N ASP A 28 3.11 -7.32 1.52
CA ASP A 28 4.24 -6.78 2.25
C ASP A 28 4.84 -5.60 1.48
N TYR A 29 4.96 -4.47 2.16
CA TYR A 29 5.57 -3.26 1.64
C TYR A 29 6.72 -2.81 2.53
N GLN A 30 7.72 -2.21 1.90
CA GLN A 30 8.74 -1.42 2.54
C GLN A 30 8.54 0.03 2.11
N ALA A 31 8.50 0.94 3.07
CA ALA A 31 8.45 2.38 2.82
C ALA A 31 9.74 3.01 3.32
N THR A 32 10.38 3.81 2.47
CA THR A 32 11.57 4.60 2.82
C THR A 32 11.19 6.07 2.84
N LEU A 33 11.31 6.69 4.02
CA LEU A 33 11.08 8.11 4.23
C LEU A 33 12.31 8.93 3.80
N PRO A 34 12.12 10.18 3.33
CA PRO A 34 13.22 11.05 2.91
C PRO A 34 14.11 11.49 4.10
N ALA A 35 13.55 11.49 5.31
CA ALA A 35 14.23 11.83 6.56
C ALA A 35 14.07 10.72 7.60
N ALA A 36 14.82 10.82 8.70
CA ALA A 36 14.68 9.90 9.81
C ALA A 36 13.30 10.02 10.47
N ILE A 37 12.77 8.89 10.94
CA ILE A 37 11.49 8.80 11.64
C ILE A 37 11.62 9.53 12.97
N THR A 38 10.83 10.59 13.12
CA THR A 38 10.87 11.46 14.29
C THR A 38 10.19 10.79 15.50
N PRO A 39 10.46 11.27 16.73
CA PRO A 39 9.74 10.80 17.91
C PRO A 39 8.22 10.99 17.81
N SER A 40 7.73 12.07 17.17
CA SER A 40 6.30 12.29 16.96
C SER A 40 5.70 11.23 16.04
N GLN A 41 6.38 10.90 14.93
CA GLN A 41 5.94 9.85 14.01
C GLN A 41 5.91 8.46 14.67
N ARG A 42 6.83 8.18 15.59
CA ARG A 42 6.81 6.94 16.39
C ARG A 42 5.55 6.87 17.26
N GLN A 43 5.19 7.99 17.89
CA GLN A 43 3.98 8.07 18.70
C GLN A 43 2.72 7.93 17.83
N GLU A 44 2.69 8.56 16.66
CA GLU A 44 1.57 8.47 15.73
C GLU A 44 1.34 7.04 15.21
N ILE A 45 2.41 6.27 14.97
CA ILE A 45 2.32 4.84 14.68
C ILE A 45 1.70 4.08 15.85
N ALA A 46 2.15 4.36 17.07
CA ALA A 46 1.62 3.71 18.27
C ALA A 46 0.13 4.03 18.48
N ASP A 47 -0.25 5.30 18.31
CA ASP A 47 -1.63 5.77 18.41
C ASP A 47 -2.52 5.09 17.35
N PHE A 48 -2.04 4.98 16.11
CA PHE A 48 -2.74 4.27 15.05
C PHE A 48 -2.95 2.79 15.39
N LEU A 49 -1.92 2.11 15.90
CA LEU A 49 -2.00 0.69 16.25
C LEU A 49 -3.01 0.45 17.39
N ALA A 50 -3.11 1.37 18.34
CA ALA A 50 -4.05 1.35 19.46
C ALA A 50 -5.48 1.78 19.07
N ALA A 51 -5.64 2.53 17.99
CA ALA A 51 -6.94 2.98 17.52
C ALA A 51 -7.81 1.82 17.01
N LYS A 52 -9.12 1.89 17.28
CA LYS A 52 -10.11 0.92 16.78
C LYS A 52 -10.50 1.16 15.33
N ASN A 53 -10.67 2.43 14.96
CA ASN A 53 -11.06 2.85 13.62
C ASN A 53 -10.22 4.06 13.22
N VAL A 54 -9.82 4.13 11.96
CA VAL A 54 -9.10 5.28 11.37
C VAL A 54 -9.71 5.55 10.01
N ILE A 55 -10.43 6.67 9.89
CA ILE A 55 -11.23 6.97 8.70
C ILE A 55 -10.41 7.82 7.73
N LEU A 56 -10.31 7.36 6.49
CA LEU A 56 -9.69 8.08 5.39
C LEU A 56 -10.78 8.56 4.44
N HIS A 57 -10.80 9.86 4.16
CA HIS A 57 -11.74 10.47 3.22
C HIS A 57 -11.16 10.45 1.81
N LYS A 58 -11.79 9.71 0.89
CA LYS A 58 -11.43 9.67 -0.53
C LYS A 58 -12.44 10.41 -1.38
N ILE A 59 -11.95 11.35 -2.19
CA ILE A 59 -12.76 11.96 -3.24
C ILE A 59 -12.57 11.17 -4.54
N ARG A 60 -13.64 10.53 -5.02
CA ARG A 60 -13.63 9.84 -6.32
C ARG A 60 -14.86 10.20 -7.13
N LYS A 61 -14.67 10.68 -8.36
CA LYS A 61 -15.76 11.12 -9.26
C LYS A 61 -16.76 12.06 -8.57
N LYS A 62 -16.26 13.11 -7.89
CA LYS A 62 -17.05 14.08 -7.11
C LYS A 62 -17.87 13.53 -5.94
N LYS A 63 -17.72 12.25 -5.58
CA LYS A 63 -18.32 11.66 -4.38
C LYS A 63 -17.23 11.41 -3.34
N SER A 64 -17.46 11.91 -2.12
CA SER A 64 -16.66 11.53 -0.96
C SER A 64 -17.04 10.11 -0.53
N ARG A 65 -16.06 9.27 -0.27
CA ARG A 65 -16.23 7.97 0.36
C ARG A 65 -15.28 7.89 1.54
N GLU A 66 -15.82 7.45 2.66
CA GLU A 66 -15.05 7.12 3.85
C GLU A 66 -14.66 5.65 3.80
N ILE A 67 -13.43 5.37 4.17
CA ILE A 67 -12.93 4.02 4.35
C ILE A 67 -12.22 3.94 5.68
N ASP A 68 -12.60 2.99 6.52
CA ASP A 68 -11.81 2.65 7.69
C ASP A 68 -10.59 1.84 7.24
N ILE A 69 -9.41 2.41 7.45
CA ILE A 69 -8.14 1.78 7.07
C ILE A 69 -7.57 0.88 8.16
N ARG A 70 -8.05 0.98 9.41
CA ARG A 70 -7.53 0.16 10.51
C ARG A 70 -7.61 -1.35 10.25
N PRO A 71 -8.71 -1.93 9.72
CA PRO A 71 -8.78 -3.37 9.43
C PRO A 71 -7.94 -3.78 8.21
N LEU A 72 -7.46 -2.83 7.42
CA LEU A 72 -6.61 -3.09 6.27
C LEU A 72 -5.14 -3.29 6.66
N ILE A 73 -4.72 -2.83 7.84
CA ILE A 73 -3.32 -2.87 8.27
C ILE A 73 -3.14 -3.92 9.35
N THR A 74 -2.38 -4.96 9.02
CA THR A 74 -2.06 -6.04 9.98
C THR A 74 -0.81 -5.72 10.77
N GLU A 75 0.16 -5.06 10.16
CA GLU A 75 1.41 -4.67 10.83
C GLU A 75 1.95 -3.36 10.25
N ILE A 76 2.49 -2.51 11.13
CA ILE A 76 3.40 -1.43 10.78
C ILE A 76 4.57 -1.45 11.76
N LYS A 77 5.80 -1.53 11.25
CA LYS A 77 7.00 -1.70 12.07
C LYS A 77 8.12 -0.80 11.57
N ILE A 78 8.87 -0.23 12.50
CA ILE A 78 10.10 0.51 12.20
C ILE A 78 11.24 -0.50 12.09
N GLU A 79 11.85 -0.61 10.91
CA GLU A 79 12.99 -1.49 10.68
C GLU A 79 14.33 -0.77 10.86
N SER A 80 14.40 0.50 10.46
CA SER A 80 15.61 1.32 10.63
C SER A 80 15.27 2.80 10.81
N HIS A 81 16.27 3.68 10.76
CA HIS A 81 16.09 5.11 11.01
C HIS A 81 15.05 5.78 10.09
N ASN A 82 14.87 5.33 8.84
CA ASN A 82 13.90 5.89 7.88
C ASN A 82 13.12 4.81 7.12
N ILE A 83 13.17 3.55 7.56
CA ILE A 83 12.50 2.43 6.90
C ILE A 83 11.36 1.92 7.78
N LEU A 84 10.18 1.82 7.16
CA LEU A 84 9.00 1.18 7.70
C LEU A 84 8.69 -0.09 6.91
N LEU A 85 8.33 -1.14 7.62
CA LEU A 85 7.65 -2.31 7.08
C LEU A 85 6.15 -2.16 7.31
N LEU A 86 5.37 -2.47 6.28
CA LEU A 86 3.92 -2.36 6.30
C LEU A 86 3.30 -3.61 5.69
N GLN A 87 2.40 -4.25 6.44
CA GLN A 87 1.59 -5.36 5.95
C GLN A 87 0.15 -4.92 5.78
N MET A 88 -0.38 -5.12 4.57
CA MET A 88 -1.72 -4.68 4.20
C MET A 88 -2.56 -5.85 3.71
N ARG A 89 -3.76 -5.98 4.26
CA ARG A 89 -4.81 -6.85 3.73
C ARG A 89 -5.37 -6.25 2.45
N SER A 90 -5.39 -7.06 1.40
CA SER A 90 -5.97 -6.72 0.10
C SER A 90 -7.05 -7.72 -0.24
N GLU A 91 -8.26 -7.21 -0.53
CA GLU A 91 -9.39 -8.00 -0.99
C GLU A 91 -9.94 -7.42 -2.28
N THR A 92 -10.18 -8.28 -3.27
CA THR A 92 -10.56 -7.81 -4.63
C THR A 92 -11.95 -7.15 -4.65
N THR A 93 -12.83 -7.52 -3.72
CA THR A 93 -14.22 -7.05 -3.66
C THR A 93 -14.45 -5.87 -2.74
N LEU A 94 -13.46 -5.47 -1.94
CA LEU A 94 -13.57 -4.38 -0.97
C LEU A 94 -12.77 -3.16 -1.41
N PRO A 95 -13.24 -1.94 -1.07
CA PRO A 95 -12.40 -0.75 -1.16
C PRO A 95 -11.10 -0.95 -0.37
N GLY A 96 -9.97 -0.56 -0.96
CA GLY A 96 -8.67 -0.57 -0.30
C GLY A 96 -8.06 0.83 -0.21
N ALA A 97 -6.97 0.91 0.55
CA ALA A 97 -6.09 2.08 0.59
C ALA A 97 -4.75 1.74 -0.07
N LYS A 98 -4.13 2.73 -0.72
CA LYS A 98 -2.74 2.60 -1.17
C LYS A 98 -1.82 2.72 0.04
N PRO A 99 -0.63 2.08 0.02
CA PRO A 99 0.36 2.22 1.09
C PRO A 99 0.66 3.68 1.43
N ILE A 100 0.79 4.54 0.42
CA ILE A 100 1.09 5.96 0.66
C ILE A 100 -0.05 6.71 1.34
N GLU A 101 -1.31 6.44 0.98
CA GLU A 101 -2.48 7.07 1.62
C GLU A 101 -2.59 6.64 3.08
N VAL A 102 -2.21 5.38 3.37
CA VAL A 102 -2.13 4.88 4.74
C VAL A 102 -1.05 5.63 5.52
N LEU A 103 0.16 5.75 4.95
CA LEU A 103 1.26 6.44 5.63
C LEU A 103 0.98 7.93 5.82
N GLU A 104 0.31 8.59 4.88
CA GLU A 104 -0.17 9.97 5.03
C GLU A 104 -1.10 10.10 6.24
N ALA A 105 -2.08 9.20 6.37
CA ALA A 105 -3.02 9.22 7.48
C ALA A 105 -2.39 8.85 8.83
N VAL A 106 -1.48 7.87 8.83
CA VAL A 106 -0.80 7.39 10.05
C VAL A 106 0.20 8.43 10.54
N LEU A 107 1.10 8.90 9.68
CA LEU A 107 2.22 9.78 10.03
C LEU A 107 1.90 11.27 9.87
N LYS A 108 0.61 11.58 9.65
CA LYS A 108 0.07 12.94 9.47
C LYS A 108 0.87 13.79 8.47
N LEU A 109 1.30 13.17 7.38
CA LEU A 109 2.18 13.80 6.39
C LEU A 109 1.43 14.78 5.51
N GLY A 110 2.12 15.86 5.13
CA GLY A 110 1.68 16.74 4.05
C GLY A 110 1.87 16.11 2.67
N GLY A 111 1.23 16.69 1.65
CA GLY A 111 1.29 16.19 0.27
C GLY A 111 2.67 16.28 -0.39
N GLU A 112 3.55 17.17 0.06
CA GLU A 112 4.94 17.24 -0.43
C GLU A 112 5.82 16.16 0.21
N GLU A 113 5.64 15.89 1.51
CA GLU A 113 6.39 14.88 2.25
C GLU A 113 6.06 13.47 1.75
N SER A 114 4.77 13.20 1.50
CA SER A 114 4.31 11.90 1.03
C SER A 114 4.82 11.55 -0.37
N GLN A 115 4.94 12.54 -1.26
CA GLN A 115 5.49 12.34 -2.61
C GLN A 115 6.95 11.91 -2.62
N GLN A 116 7.69 12.19 -1.54
CA GLN A 116 9.10 11.81 -1.41
C GLN A 116 9.28 10.40 -0.83
N ILE A 117 8.22 9.77 -0.32
CA ILE A 117 8.28 8.41 0.21
C ILE A 117 8.39 7.41 -0.92
N ARG A 118 9.38 6.52 -0.82
CA ARG A 118 9.55 5.41 -1.76
C ARG A 118 8.86 4.17 -1.23
N ILE A 119 7.89 3.66 -1.99
CA ILE A 119 7.17 2.42 -1.66
C ILE A 119 7.70 1.29 -2.54
N LEU A 120 8.18 0.22 -1.91
CA LEU A 120 8.58 -1.02 -2.56
C LEU A 120 7.65 -2.15 -2.11
N LYS A 121 6.94 -2.77 -3.06
CA LYS A 121 6.21 -4.02 -2.81
C LYS A 121 7.22 -5.17 -2.72
N LYS A 122 7.33 -5.81 -1.55
CA LYS A 122 8.29 -6.89 -1.29
C LYS A 122 7.74 -8.25 -1.67
N GLY A 123 6.43 -8.45 -1.52
CA GLY A 123 5.80 -9.73 -1.78
C GLY A 123 4.32 -9.71 -1.46
N TRP A 124 3.70 -10.89 -1.53
CA TRP A 124 2.35 -11.13 -1.05
C TRP A 124 2.19 -12.62 -0.75
N HIS A 125 1.24 -12.94 0.12
CA HIS A 125 0.83 -14.30 0.40
C HIS A 125 -0.69 -14.38 0.55
N ALA A 126 -1.26 -15.54 0.21
CA ALA A 126 -2.70 -15.78 0.36
C ALA A 126 -3.10 -15.78 1.84
N LEU A 127 -4.30 -15.26 2.11
CA LEU A 127 -5.00 -15.41 3.40
C LEU A 127 -5.92 -16.63 3.38
#